data_AF-A0A1V5ZBQ4-F1
#
_entry.id   AF-A0A1V5ZBQ4-F1
#
_cell.length_a   1.000
_cell.length_b   1.000
_cell.length_c   1.000
_cell.angle_alpha   90.00
_cell.angle_beta   90.00
_cell.angle_gamma   90.00
#
_symmetry.space_group_name_H-M   'P 1'
#
loop_
_entity.id
_entity.type
_entity.pdbx_description
1 polymer ?
#
loop_
_entity_poly.entity_id
_entity_poly.type
_entity_poly.pdbx_seq_one_letter_code
_entity_poly.pdbx_strand_id
1 'polypeptide(L)'
;MSADTTSGDFLKPSKRTPVRVTVRNPEREKAGQLTPKETEIPRLAEEKAPQTRVVYSTRGYEYEAPFNYPNVNCELGRFGTGTGAHPDGMELDIPPFGAITIEEAEPIIGVTVIGSPCIPPGTILVFGEPLEWKYGRSGVKFKQTNIWGEHLYRWGANPEFEEGNRHAGLAGVHFDIPDCRKVTVMGYGQLDVHVSPPEWTPGKGRQGLEQYEMPGEDWWNDAHYNVRTIRITVRVPA
;
A
#
# COMPACT_ATOMS: atom_id res chain seq x y z
N MET A 1 -10.19 -31.64 7.87
CA MET A 1 -9.63 -30.84 8.98
C MET A 1 -10.31 -29.47 8.93
N SER A 2 -11.27 -29.22 9.81
CA SER A 2 -11.93 -27.91 9.91
C SER A 2 -10.96 -26.94 10.57
N ALA A 3 -10.45 -25.98 9.80
CA ALA A 3 -9.71 -24.85 10.38
C ALA A 3 -10.72 -24.02 11.16
N ASP A 4 -10.64 -24.11 12.49
CA ASP A 4 -11.35 -23.26 13.42
C ASP A 4 -10.77 -21.84 13.30
N THR A 5 -11.35 -21.04 12.40
CA THR A 5 -10.99 -19.65 12.18
C THR A 5 -11.62 -18.80 13.28
N THR A 6 -11.09 -18.87 14.50
CA THR A 6 -11.31 -17.79 15.48
C THR A 6 -10.49 -16.58 15.04
N SER A 7 -11.02 -15.87 14.04
CA SER A 7 -10.42 -14.73 13.32
C SER A 7 -10.41 -13.42 14.10
N GLY A 8 -10.61 -13.45 15.42
CA GLY A 8 -10.92 -12.24 16.21
C GLY A 8 -9.75 -11.51 16.85
N ASP A 9 -8.59 -12.14 17.04
CA ASP A 9 -7.55 -11.61 17.94
C ASP A 9 -6.19 -11.28 17.28
N PHE A 10 -6.02 -11.51 15.98
CA PHE A 10 -4.67 -11.49 15.40
C PHE A 10 -4.03 -10.12 15.24
N LEU A 11 -4.74 -9.00 15.33
CA LEU A 11 -4.17 -7.68 15.07
C LEU A 11 -4.87 -6.57 15.87
N LYS A 12 -5.04 -6.73 17.19
CA LYS A 12 -5.43 -5.57 18.01
C LYS A 12 -4.24 -4.59 18.05
N PRO A 13 -4.37 -3.35 17.53
CA PRO A 13 -3.28 -2.39 17.58
C PRO A 13 -2.83 -2.22 19.04
N SER A 14 -1.54 -2.45 19.30
CA SER A 14 -1.00 -2.12 20.62
C SER A 14 -1.15 -0.61 20.84
N LYS A 15 -1.22 -0.14 22.09
CA LYS A 15 -1.22 1.32 22.38
C LYS A 15 0.01 2.07 21.83
N ARG A 16 1.01 1.35 21.30
CA ARG A 16 2.27 1.86 20.77
C ARG A 16 2.37 1.78 19.24
N THR A 17 1.35 1.27 18.54
CA THR A 17 1.40 1.21 17.08
C THR A 17 1.33 2.62 16.48
N PRO A 18 2.11 2.92 15.43
CA PRO A 18 2.09 4.24 14.82
C PRO A 18 0.72 4.55 14.24
N VAL A 19 0.20 5.74 14.53
CA VAL A 19 -0.95 6.30 13.79
C VAL A 19 -0.55 6.62 12.35
N ARG A 20 -1.49 6.61 11.41
CA ARG A 20 -1.26 6.95 10.01
C ARG A 20 -0.51 8.26 9.83
N VAL A 21 0.25 8.34 8.74
CA VAL A 21 0.95 9.56 8.31
C VAL A 21 -0.01 10.75 8.26
N THR A 22 0.41 11.85 8.87
CA THR A 22 -0.24 13.14 8.64
C THR A 22 0.19 13.66 7.28
N VAL A 23 -0.74 13.88 6.35
CA VAL A 23 -0.42 14.36 4.99
C VAL A 23 -0.47 15.88 4.83
N ARG A 24 -0.78 16.60 5.92
CA ARG A 24 -0.89 18.06 5.98
C ARG A 24 0.12 18.55 7.00
N ASN A 25 0.77 19.67 6.71
CA ASN A 25 1.66 20.30 7.68
C ASN A 25 0.86 20.64 8.96
N PRO A 26 1.25 20.08 10.13
CA PRO A 26 0.52 20.25 11.38
C PRO A 26 0.59 21.70 11.93
N GLU A 27 1.55 22.50 11.46
CA GLU A 27 1.71 23.90 11.86
C GLU A 27 0.78 24.86 11.08
N ARG A 28 0.06 24.35 10.07
CA ARG A 28 -0.91 25.18 9.32
C ARG A 28 -2.17 25.40 10.13
N GLU A 29 -2.41 26.65 10.52
CA GLU A 29 -3.64 27.04 11.22
C GLU A 29 -4.90 26.92 10.36
N LYS A 30 -4.79 27.21 9.05
CA LYS A 30 -5.92 27.19 8.10
C LYS A 30 -5.57 26.48 6.81
N ALA A 31 -6.53 25.73 6.27
CA ALA A 31 -6.40 25.11 4.96
C ALA A 31 -6.17 26.17 3.87
N GLY A 32 -5.22 25.90 2.98
CA GLY A 32 -4.85 26.82 1.89
C GLY A 32 -3.84 27.91 2.28
N GLN A 33 -3.46 28.02 3.56
CA GLN A 33 -2.39 28.94 3.98
C GLN A 33 -1.05 28.20 4.08
N LEU A 34 0.01 28.86 3.63
CA LEU A 34 1.39 28.41 3.81
C LEU A 34 1.93 29.03 5.10
N THR A 35 2.71 28.25 5.86
CA THR A 35 3.49 28.78 6.97
C THR A 35 4.64 29.65 6.45
N PRO A 36 5.21 30.57 7.25
CA PRO A 36 6.40 31.32 6.86
C PRO A 36 7.55 30.43 6.39
N LYS A 37 7.78 29.31 7.10
CA LYS A 37 8.81 28.31 6.73
C LYS A 37 8.57 27.67 5.36
N GLU A 38 7.31 27.46 4.98
CA GLU A 38 6.95 26.93 3.65
C GLU A 38 7.11 27.94 2.51
N THR A 39 7.19 29.23 2.84
CA THR A 39 7.48 30.31 1.89
C THR A 39 8.97 30.62 1.78
N GLU A 40 9.78 30.11 2.71
CA GLU A 40 11.22 30.25 2.74
C GLU A 40 11.85 29.32 1.69
N ILE A 41 11.85 29.77 0.44
CA ILE A 41 12.60 29.14 -0.64
C ILE A 41 13.90 29.92 -0.81
N PRO A 42 15.06 29.39 -0.36
CA PRO A 42 16.34 30.03 -0.60
C PRO A 42 16.54 30.19 -2.10
N ARG A 43 16.86 31.40 -2.56
CA ARG A 43 17.04 31.67 -3.99
C ARG A 43 18.49 31.40 -4.38
N LEU A 44 18.92 30.15 -4.18
CA LEU A 44 20.31 29.72 -4.33
C LEU A 44 20.92 30.14 -5.67
N ALA A 45 20.12 30.13 -6.75
CA ALA A 45 20.55 30.57 -8.07
C ALA A 45 20.75 32.09 -8.18
N GLU A 46 19.83 32.89 -7.64
CA GLU A 46 19.93 34.35 -7.64
C GLU A 46 21.08 34.83 -6.73
N GLU A 47 21.21 34.19 -5.58
CA GLU A 47 22.22 34.47 -4.56
C GLU A 47 23.60 33.89 -4.92
N LYS A 48 23.68 33.05 -5.97
CA LYS A 48 24.88 32.28 -6.34
C LYS A 48 25.50 31.55 -5.14
N ALA A 49 24.64 31.06 -4.24
CA ALA A 49 25.07 30.45 -3.00
C ALA A 49 25.82 29.13 -3.30
N PRO A 50 27.00 28.89 -2.69
CA PRO A 50 27.70 27.64 -2.85
C PRO A 50 26.85 26.49 -2.28
N GLN A 51 26.74 25.40 -3.03
CA GLN A 51 26.00 24.20 -2.62
C GLN A 51 26.98 23.15 -2.10
N THR A 52 26.57 22.42 -1.06
CA THR A 52 27.34 21.32 -0.48
C THR A 52 26.69 19.99 -0.81
N ARG A 53 27.51 18.97 -1.08
CA ARG A 53 27.03 17.61 -1.27
C ARG A 53 26.87 16.93 0.10
N VAL A 54 25.73 16.31 0.32
CA VAL A 54 25.53 15.42 1.47
C VAL A 54 25.96 14.00 1.09
N VAL A 55 26.84 13.40 1.88
CA VAL A 55 27.23 11.99 1.77
C VAL A 55 26.64 11.27 2.97
N TYR A 56 26.03 10.12 2.74
CA TYR A 56 25.41 9.30 3.77
C TYR A 56 25.53 7.82 3.40
N SER A 57 25.38 6.97 4.41
CA SER A 57 25.25 5.53 4.25
C SER A 57 23.76 5.15 4.35
N THR A 58 23.40 3.97 3.85
CA THR A 58 22.02 3.46 3.94
C THR A 58 21.97 2.17 4.74
N ARG A 59 20.84 1.93 5.40
CA ARG A 59 20.51 0.66 6.03
C ARG A 59 19.13 0.22 5.56
N GLY A 60 19.01 -1.06 5.19
CA GLY A 60 17.74 -1.66 4.80
C GLY A 60 17.12 -2.45 5.94
N TYR A 61 15.81 -2.34 6.11
CA TYR A 61 14.98 -3.19 6.96
C TYR A 61 13.94 -3.90 6.10
N GLU A 62 13.64 -5.15 6.43
CA GLU A 62 12.61 -5.94 5.75
C GLU A 62 11.53 -6.32 6.76
N TYR A 63 10.29 -6.01 6.40
CA TYR A 63 9.08 -6.27 7.17
C TYR A 63 8.23 -7.28 6.40
N GLU A 64 7.95 -8.42 6.99
CA GLU A 64 7.15 -9.48 6.37
C GLU A 64 5.74 -9.55 6.99
N ALA A 65 4.76 -9.94 6.19
CA ALA A 65 3.43 -10.29 6.69
C ALA A 65 3.54 -11.37 7.79
N PRO A 66 2.75 -11.29 8.88
CA PRO A 66 1.58 -10.43 9.06
C PRO A 66 1.89 -9.04 9.67
N PHE A 67 3.13 -8.57 9.58
CA PHE A 67 3.54 -7.23 10.04
C PHE A 67 3.44 -7.00 11.56
N ASN A 68 3.72 -8.04 12.35
CA ASN A 68 3.72 -7.99 13.81
C ASN A 68 5.02 -7.39 14.40
N TYR A 69 5.28 -6.12 14.10
CA TYR A 69 6.44 -5.38 14.59
C TYR A 69 6.02 -4.23 15.50
N PRO A 70 6.81 -3.87 16.53
CA PRO A 70 6.42 -2.83 17.49
C PRO A 70 6.26 -1.44 16.87
N ASN A 71 6.91 -1.19 15.73
CA ASN A 71 6.90 0.07 14.99
C ASN A 71 6.02 0.02 13.72
N VAL A 72 5.15 -1.00 13.62
CA VAL A 72 4.24 -1.17 12.49
C VAL A 72 2.79 -1.21 12.96
N ASN A 73 1.92 -0.54 12.21
CA ASN A 73 0.46 -0.62 12.37
C ASN A 73 -0.14 -1.16 11.08
N CYS A 74 -0.87 -2.27 11.18
CA CYS A 74 -1.56 -2.88 10.04
C CYS A 74 -3.07 -2.75 10.21
N GLU A 75 -3.70 -1.96 9.36
CA GLU A 75 -5.14 -1.74 9.29
C GLU A 75 -5.69 -2.52 8.11
N LEU A 76 -6.48 -3.56 8.37
CA LEU A 76 -7.02 -4.43 7.31
C LEU A 76 -8.08 -3.70 6.47
N GLY A 77 -8.91 -2.87 7.12
CA GLY A 77 -9.99 -2.11 6.52
C GLY A 77 -11.37 -2.56 6.97
N ARG A 78 -12.36 -2.56 6.06
CA ARG A 78 -13.76 -2.82 6.40
C ARG A 78 -13.99 -4.32 6.67
N PHE A 79 -14.87 -4.62 7.62
CA PHE A 79 -15.26 -6.00 7.92
C PHE A 79 -16.03 -6.63 6.76
N GLY A 80 -15.78 -7.92 6.49
CA GLY A 80 -16.54 -8.70 5.52
C GLY A 80 -16.18 -8.44 4.06
N THR A 81 -15.07 -7.74 3.78
CA THR A 81 -14.64 -7.51 2.40
C THR A 81 -13.76 -8.63 1.83
N GLY A 82 -13.21 -9.53 2.65
CA GLY A 82 -12.18 -10.50 2.21
C GLY A 82 -10.77 -10.14 2.67
N THR A 83 -10.63 -9.06 3.45
CA THR A 83 -9.36 -8.58 3.99
C THR A 83 -8.88 -9.40 5.18
N GLY A 84 -7.55 -9.50 5.35
CA GLY A 84 -6.97 -10.24 6.45
C GLY A 84 -5.65 -10.92 6.13
N ALA A 85 -5.13 -11.61 7.14
CA ALA A 85 -3.93 -12.42 7.00
C ALA A 85 -4.20 -13.59 6.06
N HIS A 86 -3.34 -13.73 5.08
CA HIS A 86 -3.38 -14.76 4.05
C HIS A 86 -2.06 -15.56 4.08
N PRO A 87 -2.02 -16.83 3.64
CA PRO A 87 -0.76 -17.59 3.57
C PRO A 87 0.35 -16.88 2.78
N ASP A 88 -0.02 -16.03 1.81
CA ASP A 88 0.91 -15.37 0.89
C ASP A 88 1.22 -13.91 1.26
N GLY A 89 0.54 -13.35 2.26
CA GLY A 89 0.72 -11.96 2.69
C GLY A 89 -0.47 -11.41 3.47
N MET A 90 -0.65 -10.10 3.42
CA MET A 90 -1.73 -9.38 4.09
C MET A 90 -2.66 -8.75 3.06
N GLU A 91 -3.91 -9.20 3.01
CA GLU A 91 -4.93 -8.67 2.10
C GLU A 91 -5.49 -7.35 2.65
N LEU A 92 -5.17 -6.24 1.99
CA LEU A 92 -5.59 -4.90 2.41
C LEU A 92 -6.85 -4.45 1.66
N ASP A 93 -7.78 -3.83 2.39
CA ASP A 93 -8.93 -3.16 1.78
C ASP A 93 -8.47 -2.00 0.88
N ILE A 94 -9.32 -1.59 -0.04
CA ILE A 94 -9.06 -0.43 -0.89
C ILE A 94 -8.79 0.83 -0.04
N PRO A 95 -7.94 1.76 -0.51
CA PRO A 95 -7.74 3.03 0.17
C PRO A 95 -9.07 3.81 0.33
N PRO A 96 -9.27 4.53 1.45
CA PRO A 96 -8.36 4.67 2.57
C PRO A 96 -8.60 3.60 3.66
N PHE A 97 -9.33 2.52 3.43
CA PHE A 97 -9.74 1.62 4.50
C PHE A 97 -8.59 0.73 4.97
N GLY A 98 -7.86 0.11 4.04
CA GLY A 98 -6.68 -0.73 4.34
C GLY A 98 -5.37 0.04 4.24
N ALA A 99 -4.47 -0.16 5.20
CA ALA A 99 -3.17 0.52 5.24
C ALA A 99 -2.15 -0.19 6.13
N ILE A 100 -0.86 -0.14 5.77
CA ILE A 100 0.27 -0.51 6.64
C ILE A 100 1.10 0.73 6.90
N THR A 101 1.26 1.11 8.17
CA THR A 101 2.05 2.27 8.58
C THR A 101 3.30 1.83 9.33
N ILE A 102 4.47 2.32 8.90
CA ILE A 102 5.78 2.00 9.49
C ILE A 102 6.44 3.29 9.95
N GLU A 103 6.97 3.29 11.18
CA GLU A 103 7.73 4.39 11.75
C GLU A 103 9.17 3.94 12.06
N GLU A 104 10.16 4.77 11.74
CA GLU A 104 11.57 4.48 11.99
C GLU A 104 12.24 5.56 12.82
N ALA A 105 13.28 5.16 13.56
CA ALA A 105 14.11 6.09 14.33
C ALA A 105 15.07 6.88 13.42
N GLU A 106 15.52 6.30 12.32
CA GLU A 106 16.30 6.96 11.28
C GLU A 106 15.41 7.49 10.13
N PRO A 107 15.85 8.52 9.37
CA PRO A 107 15.08 9.04 8.25
C PRO A 107 14.82 7.97 7.19
N ILE A 108 13.56 7.66 6.93
CA ILE A 108 13.14 6.81 5.81
C ILE A 108 13.34 7.59 4.52
N ILE A 109 14.08 7.00 3.58
CA ILE A 109 14.39 7.59 2.26
C ILE A 109 13.98 6.68 1.10
N GLY A 110 13.59 5.43 1.37
CA GLY A 110 13.14 4.51 0.34
C GLY A 110 12.11 3.51 0.88
N VAL A 111 11.13 3.18 0.05
CA VAL A 111 10.09 2.19 0.36
C VAL A 111 9.94 1.24 -0.82
N THR A 112 10.11 -0.06 -0.59
CA THR A 112 9.76 -1.09 -1.57
C THR A 112 8.56 -1.88 -1.06
N VAL A 113 7.53 -2.02 -1.88
CA VAL A 113 6.35 -2.82 -1.56
C VAL A 113 6.34 -4.01 -2.51
N ILE A 114 6.30 -5.22 -1.97
CA ILE A 114 6.26 -6.48 -2.71
C ILE A 114 5.00 -7.24 -2.31
N GLY A 115 4.25 -7.70 -3.30
CA GLY A 115 2.99 -8.38 -3.10
C GLY A 115 2.32 -8.65 -4.43
N SER A 116 1.00 -8.72 -4.45
CA SER A 116 0.23 -8.93 -5.67
C SER A 116 -1.21 -8.48 -5.46
N PRO A 117 -1.81 -7.78 -6.43
CA PRO A 117 -3.24 -7.52 -6.41
C PRO A 117 -4.05 -8.82 -6.54
N CYS A 118 -5.29 -8.83 -6.03
CA CYS A 118 -6.27 -9.87 -6.34
C CYS A 118 -6.56 -9.92 -7.85
N ILE A 119 -6.65 -8.75 -8.48
CA ILE A 119 -6.93 -8.58 -9.90
C ILE A 119 -5.96 -7.54 -10.47
N PRO A 120 -5.04 -7.91 -11.36
CA PRO A 120 -4.13 -6.97 -11.99
C PRO A 120 -4.83 -6.14 -13.08
N PRO A 121 -4.32 -4.93 -13.37
CA PRO A 121 -3.14 -4.31 -12.75
C PRO A 121 -3.43 -3.71 -11.37
N GLY A 122 -2.46 -3.84 -10.47
CA GLY A 122 -2.47 -3.22 -9.15
C GLY A 122 -1.98 -1.78 -9.13
N THR A 123 -2.25 -1.13 -8.00
CA THR A 123 -1.78 0.21 -7.64
C THR A 123 -1.29 0.21 -6.20
N ILE A 124 -0.14 0.86 -5.96
CA ILE A 124 0.37 1.15 -4.63
C ILE A 124 0.44 2.66 -4.41
N LEU A 125 0.02 3.08 -3.23
CA LEU A 125 0.13 4.44 -2.71
C LEU A 125 1.10 4.45 -1.53
N VAL A 126 2.03 5.39 -1.52
CA VAL A 126 2.91 5.64 -0.36
C VAL A 126 2.74 7.09 0.08
N PHE A 127 2.27 7.27 1.30
CA PHE A 127 2.29 8.56 1.97
C PHE A 127 3.44 8.60 2.97
N GLY A 128 4.12 9.73 3.09
CA GLY A 128 5.21 9.94 4.04
C GLY A 128 4.98 11.17 4.91
N GLU A 129 5.38 11.07 6.18
CA GLU A 129 5.44 12.19 7.11
C GLU A 129 6.86 12.75 7.10
N PRO A 130 7.12 13.88 6.40
CA PRO A 130 8.47 14.39 6.23
C PRO A 130 9.06 14.85 7.57
N LEU A 131 10.37 14.72 7.74
CA LEU A 131 11.09 15.29 8.89
C LEU A 131 11.04 16.82 8.89
N GLU A 132 11.03 17.42 7.70
CA GLU A 132 10.94 18.86 7.52
C GLU A 132 9.77 19.26 6.63
N TRP A 133 8.83 20.02 7.21
CA TRP A 133 7.69 20.61 6.51
C TRP A 133 8.07 21.91 5.79
N LYS A 134 9.10 21.86 4.92
CA LYS A 134 9.73 23.05 4.33
C LYS A 134 9.10 23.50 3.00
N TYR A 135 8.40 22.63 2.29
CA TYR A 135 7.85 22.96 0.99
C TYR A 135 6.33 23.17 1.05
N GLY A 136 5.82 24.20 0.37
CA GLY A 136 4.37 24.46 0.31
C GLY A 136 3.52 23.29 -0.21
N ARG A 137 4.13 22.28 -0.82
CA ARG A 137 3.57 20.96 -1.12
C ARG A 137 4.06 19.95 -0.08
N SER A 138 3.51 20.06 1.12
CA SER A 138 4.08 19.43 2.32
C SER A 138 3.90 17.92 2.41
N GLY A 139 2.84 17.37 1.81
CA GLY A 139 2.58 15.92 1.88
C GLY A 139 3.46 15.13 0.93
N VAL A 140 4.27 14.21 1.45
CA VAL A 140 4.97 13.21 0.64
C VAL A 140 3.94 12.19 0.18
N LYS A 141 3.67 12.15 -1.13
CA LYS A 141 2.66 11.25 -1.72
C LYS A 141 3.16 10.72 -3.05
N PHE A 142 3.26 9.40 -3.14
CA PHE A 142 3.61 8.69 -4.35
C PHE A 142 2.51 7.70 -4.70
N LYS A 143 2.35 7.48 -6.01
CA LYS A 143 1.42 6.53 -6.58
C LYS A 143 2.12 5.82 -7.72
N GLN A 144 2.15 4.50 -7.68
CA GLN A 144 2.54 3.67 -8.82
C GLN A 144 1.35 2.83 -9.24
N THR A 145 1.04 2.88 -10.53
CA THR A 145 -0.05 2.12 -11.15
C THR A 145 0.51 1.11 -12.14
N ASN A 146 -0.37 0.29 -12.72
CA ASN A 146 -0.02 -0.67 -13.76
C ASN A 146 0.97 -1.73 -13.26
N ILE A 147 0.79 -2.17 -12.01
CA ILE A 147 1.64 -3.18 -11.36
C ILE A 147 1.08 -4.56 -11.73
N TRP A 148 1.85 -5.35 -12.48
CA TRP A 148 1.42 -6.67 -12.97
C TRP A 148 1.95 -7.79 -12.09
N GLY A 149 1.04 -8.68 -11.70
CA GLY A 149 1.19 -9.79 -10.77
C GLY A 149 -0.19 -10.11 -10.20
N GLU A 150 -0.46 -11.34 -9.83
CA GLU A 150 -1.76 -11.82 -9.35
C GLU A 150 -1.47 -12.99 -8.43
N HIS A 151 -2.00 -12.96 -7.20
CA HIS A 151 -1.81 -14.10 -6.32
C HIS A 151 -2.66 -15.27 -6.83
N LEU A 152 -2.06 -16.46 -6.87
CA LEU A 152 -2.76 -17.70 -7.18
C LEU A 152 -3.46 -18.21 -5.92
N TYR A 153 -4.51 -17.53 -5.44
CA TYR A 153 -5.28 -18.12 -4.34
C TYR A 153 -5.97 -19.41 -4.80
N ARG A 154 -6.38 -20.27 -3.86
CA ARG A 154 -6.97 -21.62 -4.02
C ARG A 154 -7.95 -21.83 -5.19
N TRP A 155 -8.52 -20.78 -5.75
CA TRP A 155 -9.49 -20.80 -6.85
C TRP A 155 -8.84 -20.58 -8.23
N GLY A 156 -7.74 -19.82 -8.25
CA GLY A 156 -6.89 -19.61 -9.42
C GLY A 156 -6.00 -20.80 -9.68
N ALA A 157 -5.36 -21.39 -8.66
CA ALA A 157 -4.47 -22.55 -8.86
C ALA A 157 -5.23 -23.80 -9.35
N ASN A 158 -5.44 -23.87 -10.65
CA ASN A 158 -6.08 -24.96 -11.37
C ASN A 158 -5.27 -25.21 -12.66
N PRO A 159 -5.49 -26.32 -13.37
CA PRO A 159 -4.69 -26.64 -14.57
C PRO A 159 -4.73 -25.58 -15.68
N GLU A 160 -5.70 -24.66 -15.67
CA GLU A 160 -5.85 -23.57 -16.64
C GLU A 160 -5.25 -22.25 -16.14
N PHE A 161 -4.93 -22.15 -14.85
CA PHE A 161 -4.40 -20.95 -14.22
C PHE A 161 -3.30 -21.33 -13.22
N GLU A 162 -2.12 -21.55 -13.77
CA GLU A 162 -0.88 -21.89 -13.06
C GLU A 162 0.12 -20.73 -13.08
N GLU A 163 1.30 -20.92 -12.48
CA GLU A 163 2.39 -19.93 -12.44
C GLU A 163 2.86 -19.48 -13.84
N GLY A 164 2.60 -20.28 -14.87
CA GLY A 164 2.85 -19.92 -16.28
C GLY A 164 1.86 -18.89 -16.85
N ASN A 165 0.77 -18.57 -16.14
CA ASN A 165 -0.16 -17.53 -16.59
C ASN A 165 0.54 -16.16 -16.59
N ARG A 166 0.37 -15.41 -17.67
CA ARG A 166 1.01 -14.10 -17.88
C ARG A 166 0.71 -13.05 -16.80
N HIS A 167 -0.32 -13.24 -15.98
CA HIS A 167 -0.68 -12.35 -14.89
C HIS A 167 -0.25 -12.86 -13.52
N ALA A 168 0.05 -14.16 -13.38
CA ALA A 168 0.40 -14.76 -12.11
C ALA A 168 1.74 -14.27 -11.58
N GLY A 169 1.83 -14.15 -10.25
CA GLY A 169 3.08 -13.95 -9.54
C GLY A 169 3.16 -12.67 -8.72
N LEU A 170 4.30 -12.50 -8.05
CA LEU A 170 4.59 -11.33 -7.24
C LEU A 170 5.01 -10.16 -8.11
N ALA A 171 4.56 -8.99 -7.70
CA ALA A 171 4.96 -7.71 -8.24
C ALA A 171 5.62 -6.85 -7.16
N GLY A 172 6.41 -5.87 -7.59
CA GLY A 172 7.07 -4.96 -6.66
C GLY A 172 7.18 -3.56 -7.23
N VAL A 173 7.15 -2.58 -6.33
CA VAL A 173 7.45 -1.18 -6.64
C VAL A 173 8.42 -0.63 -5.62
N HIS A 174 9.37 0.18 -6.09
CA HIS A 174 10.27 0.96 -5.24
C HIS A 174 9.98 2.46 -5.39
N PHE A 175 10.03 3.18 -4.27
CA PHE A 175 9.89 4.63 -4.20
C PHE A 175 11.11 5.22 -3.49
N ASP A 176 11.84 6.10 -4.15
CA ASP A 176 12.75 7.04 -3.50
C ASP A 176 11.95 8.23 -2.98
N ILE A 177 12.04 8.48 -1.67
CA ILE A 177 11.24 9.51 -0.99
C ILE A 177 12.13 10.51 -0.25
N PRO A 178 11.66 11.76 -0.02
CA PRO A 178 12.31 12.66 0.93
C PRO A 178 12.37 12.04 2.33
N ASP A 179 13.29 12.52 3.15
CA ASP A 179 13.45 12.09 4.55
C ASP A 179 12.11 12.14 5.31
N CYS A 180 11.58 10.97 5.64
CA CYS A 180 10.34 10.79 6.38
C CYS A 180 10.58 10.12 7.73
N ARG A 181 9.83 10.51 8.77
CA ARG A 181 9.76 9.78 10.05
C ARG A 181 8.98 8.48 9.90
N LYS A 182 7.93 8.55 9.09
CA LYS A 182 6.87 7.54 9.01
C LYS A 182 6.35 7.45 7.58
N VAL A 183 5.95 6.25 7.19
CA VAL A 183 5.30 5.99 5.90
C VAL A 183 4.02 5.19 6.09
N THR A 184 3.00 5.48 5.29
CA THR A 184 1.76 4.69 5.18
C THR A 184 1.65 4.16 3.76
N VAL A 185 1.68 2.83 3.64
CA VAL A 185 1.51 2.06 2.41
C VAL A 185 0.04 1.65 2.30
N MET A 186 -0.54 1.84 1.13
CA MET A 186 -1.87 1.33 0.79
C MET A 186 -1.80 0.72 -0.61
N GLY A 187 -2.64 -0.27 -0.88
CA GLY A 187 -2.67 -0.94 -2.17
C GLY A 187 -4.10 -1.29 -2.59
N TYR A 188 -4.31 -1.41 -3.89
CA TYR A 188 -5.54 -1.95 -4.45
C TYR A 188 -5.27 -2.56 -5.84
N GLY A 189 -6.10 -3.50 -6.27
CA GLY A 189 -6.12 -4.09 -7.60
C GLY A 189 -6.77 -3.19 -8.66
N GLN A 190 -7.13 -3.77 -9.81
CA GLN A 190 -7.89 -3.07 -10.83
C GLN A 190 -9.29 -2.70 -10.28
N LEU A 191 -9.75 -1.47 -10.52
CA LEU A 191 -11.10 -1.01 -10.15
C LEU A 191 -12.12 -1.22 -11.28
N ASP A 192 -11.71 -1.79 -12.40
CA ASP A 192 -12.63 -2.10 -13.48
C ASP A 192 -13.44 -3.31 -13.08
N VAL A 193 -14.77 -3.15 -13.12
CA VAL A 193 -15.72 -4.23 -12.91
C VAL A 193 -15.47 -5.27 -14.01
N HIS A 194 -14.90 -6.40 -13.64
CA HIS A 194 -14.90 -7.55 -14.52
C HIS A 194 -16.33 -8.10 -14.53
N VAL A 195 -17.11 -7.63 -15.49
CA VAL A 195 -18.40 -8.26 -15.81
C VAL A 195 -18.07 -9.56 -16.54
N SER A 196 -17.82 -10.64 -15.79
CA SER A 196 -17.82 -11.96 -16.41
C SER A 196 -19.24 -12.17 -16.96
N PRO A 197 -19.42 -12.31 -18.29
CA PRO A 197 -20.71 -12.74 -18.78
C PRO A 197 -21.00 -14.12 -18.15
N PRO A 198 -22.22 -14.39 -17.67
CA PRO A 198 -22.59 -15.61 -16.94
C PRO A 198 -22.37 -16.92 -17.71
N GLU A 199 -21.92 -16.81 -18.96
CA GLU A 199 -21.55 -17.87 -19.88
C GLU A 199 -20.27 -18.62 -19.50
N TRP A 200 -19.42 -18.03 -18.64
CA TRP A 200 -18.23 -18.73 -18.16
C TRP A 200 -18.52 -19.51 -16.88
N THR A 201 -19.64 -20.25 -16.89
CA THR A 201 -19.71 -21.51 -16.16
C THR A 201 -19.67 -22.59 -17.25
N PRO A 202 -18.67 -23.49 -17.29
CA PRO A 202 -18.72 -24.62 -18.20
C PRO A 202 -20.08 -25.35 -18.06
N GLY A 203 -20.97 -25.18 -19.05
CA GLY A 203 -22.30 -25.79 -19.09
C GLY A 203 -23.53 -24.92 -18.75
N LYS A 204 -23.43 -23.61 -18.51
CA LYS A 204 -24.61 -22.73 -18.33
C LYS A 204 -24.65 -21.60 -19.37
N GLY A 205 -25.75 -21.52 -20.12
CA GLY A 205 -25.92 -20.61 -21.26
C GLY A 205 -26.06 -19.11 -20.90
N ARG A 206 -25.93 -18.25 -21.92
CA ARG A 206 -25.94 -16.77 -21.82
C ARG A 206 -27.23 -16.24 -21.22
N GLN A 207 -27.15 -15.61 -20.04
CA GLN A 207 -28.19 -14.72 -19.52
C GLN A 207 -27.73 -13.26 -19.66
N GLY A 208 -28.63 -12.37 -20.08
CA GLY A 208 -28.32 -10.97 -20.35
C GLY A 208 -28.02 -10.17 -19.08
N LEU A 209 -27.16 -9.16 -19.23
CA LEU A 209 -26.65 -8.29 -18.16
C LEU A 209 -27.72 -7.52 -17.38
N GLU A 210 -28.93 -7.41 -17.91
CA GLU A 210 -30.04 -6.64 -17.32
C GLU A 210 -30.77 -7.37 -16.18
N GLN A 211 -30.46 -8.66 -15.94
CA GLN A 211 -31.05 -9.48 -14.88
C GLN A 211 -30.11 -9.74 -13.69
N TYR A 212 -29.01 -9.00 -13.62
CA TYR A 212 -27.97 -9.21 -12.62
C TYR A 212 -28.39 -8.57 -11.27
N GLU A 213 -29.23 -9.24 -10.50
CA GLU A 213 -29.27 -9.03 -9.04
C GLU A 213 -27.97 -9.61 -8.49
N MET A 214 -27.05 -8.78 -8.00
CA MET A 214 -25.83 -9.30 -7.37
C MET A 214 -26.25 -10.13 -6.15
N PRO A 215 -26.16 -11.47 -6.19
CA PRO A 215 -26.38 -12.27 -5.00
C PRO A 215 -25.28 -11.90 -4.00
N GLY A 216 -25.52 -12.06 -2.70
CA GLY A 216 -24.59 -11.70 -1.63
C GLY A 216 -23.25 -12.45 -1.60
N GLU A 217 -22.81 -13.01 -2.73
CA GLU A 217 -21.60 -13.81 -2.92
C GLU A 217 -20.85 -13.48 -4.24
N ASP A 218 -21.02 -12.29 -4.83
CA ASP A 218 -20.24 -11.88 -6.01
C ASP A 218 -18.99 -11.07 -5.60
N TRP A 219 -17.96 -11.81 -5.18
CA TRP A 219 -16.63 -11.33 -4.73
C TRP A 219 -15.74 -10.81 -5.88
N TRP A 220 -16.21 -10.80 -7.13
CA TRP A 220 -15.43 -10.49 -8.34
C TRP A 220 -15.10 -9.00 -8.54
N ASN A 221 -15.50 -8.14 -7.58
CA ASN A 221 -15.07 -6.74 -7.49
C ASN A 221 -14.03 -6.51 -6.38
N ASP A 222 -13.38 -7.58 -5.93
CA ASP A 222 -12.34 -7.52 -4.92
C ASP A 222 -11.05 -6.92 -5.52
N ALA A 223 -10.96 -5.60 -5.42
CA ALA A 223 -9.79 -4.82 -5.77
C ALA A 223 -8.79 -4.71 -4.60
N HIS A 224 -8.63 -5.73 -3.76
CA HIS A 224 -7.60 -5.72 -2.72
C HIS A 224 -6.19 -5.88 -3.29
N TYR A 225 -5.22 -5.59 -2.43
CA TYR A 225 -3.82 -5.86 -2.70
C TYR A 225 -3.23 -6.65 -1.53
N ASN A 226 -2.70 -7.82 -1.86
CA ASN A 226 -2.01 -8.68 -0.91
C ASN A 226 -0.57 -8.21 -0.77
N VAL A 227 -0.21 -7.63 0.38
CA VAL A 227 1.16 -7.17 0.66
C VAL A 227 1.92 -8.27 1.39
N ARG A 228 3.00 -8.77 0.79
CA ARG A 228 3.84 -9.82 1.37
C ARG A 228 5.00 -9.24 2.18
N THR A 229 5.70 -8.27 1.58
CA THR A 229 6.93 -7.71 2.14
C THR A 229 6.99 -6.21 1.90
N ILE A 230 7.42 -5.46 2.92
CA ILE A 230 7.79 -4.05 2.77
C ILE A 230 9.26 -3.91 3.17
N ARG A 231 10.07 -3.32 2.29
CA ARG A 231 11.45 -2.95 2.60
C ARG A 231 11.55 -1.46 2.82
N ILE A 232 12.21 -1.06 3.89
CA ILE A 232 12.46 0.33 4.23
C ILE A 232 13.95 0.60 4.13
N THR A 233 14.32 1.61 3.36
CA THR A 233 15.69 2.13 3.32
C THR A 233 15.75 3.37 4.19
N VAL A 234 16.61 3.35 5.21
CA VAL A 234 16.86 4.52 6.07
C VAL A 234 18.23 5.13 5.78
N ARG A 235 18.32 6.45 5.95
CA ARG A 235 19.58 7.20 5.93
C ARG A 235 20.28 7.06 7.28
N VAL A 236 21.56 6.71 7.27
CA VAL A 236 22.42 6.73 8.46
C VAL A 236 23.60 7.68 8.22
N PRO A 237 24.12 8.35 9.28
CA PRO A 237 25.36 9.11 9.18
C PRO A 237 26.48 8.24 8.59
N ALA A 238 27.28 8.83 7.70
CA ALA A 238 28.41 8.16 7.05
C ALA A 238 29.52 7.78 8.04
#